data_AF-A0A961MSC4-F1
#
_entry.id   AF-A0A961MSC4-F1
#
_cell.length_a   1.000
_cell.length_b   1.000
_cell.length_c   1.000
_cell.angle_alpha   90.00
_cell.angle_beta   90.00
_cell.angle_gamma   90.00
#
_symmetry.space_group_name_H-M   'P 1'
#
loop_
_entity.id
_entity.type
_entity.pdbx_description
1 polymer ?
#
loop_
_entity_poly.entity_id
_entity_poly.type
_entity_poly.pdbx_seq_one_letter_code
_entity_poly.pdbx_strand_id
1 'polypeptide(L)'
;PFFRVFSPTLQAEKFDPDGAYRRRYVAELAPGPPHADARAYFEAVPRFWGLDPSGTYPDPLVDLKAGRRAALDAYGKHVAVRPGGRTSA
;
A
#
# COMPACT_ATOMS: atom_id res chain seq x y z
N PRO A 1 -7.24 10.02 -15.87
CA PRO A 1 -7.92 10.70 -14.73
C PRO A 1 -7.17 10.45 -13.40
N PHE A 2 -6.44 11.45 -12.92
CA PHE A 2 -5.59 11.35 -11.71
C PHE A 2 -6.33 11.52 -10.37
N PHE A 3 -7.67 11.62 -10.40
CA PHE A 3 -8.51 11.71 -9.20
C PHE A 3 -8.86 10.34 -8.59
N ARG A 4 -8.43 9.23 -9.21
CA ARG A 4 -8.72 7.88 -8.71
C ARG A 4 -7.67 7.47 -7.69
N VAL A 5 -8.07 7.46 -6.43
CA VAL A 5 -7.28 6.89 -5.32
C VAL A 5 -7.74 5.45 -5.10
N PHE A 6 -6.83 4.49 -5.23
CA PHE A 6 -7.12 3.08 -4.98
C PHE A 6 -7.13 2.81 -3.48
N SER A 7 -8.21 2.20 -2.99
CA SER A 7 -8.28 1.72 -1.61
C SER A 7 -7.55 0.38 -1.51
N PRO A 8 -6.43 0.27 -0.77
CA PRO A 8 -5.70 -0.99 -0.63
C PRO A 8 -6.59 -2.09 -0.04
N THR A 9 -7.51 -1.76 0.88
CA THR A 9 -8.47 -2.71 1.46
C THR A 9 -9.41 -3.28 0.40
N LEU A 10 -10.05 -2.42 -0.42
CA LEU A 10 -10.96 -2.89 -1.46
C LEU A 10 -10.25 -3.67 -2.58
N GLN A 11 -8.98 -3.31 -2.86
CA GLN A 11 -8.16 -4.08 -3.81
C GLN A 11 -7.84 -5.46 -3.25
N ALA A 12 -7.47 -5.55 -1.97
CA ALA A 12 -7.21 -6.82 -1.32
C ALA A 12 -8.47 -7.71 -1.28
N GLU A 13 -9.63 -7.17 -0.90
CA GLU A 13 -10.89 -7.92 -0.91
C GLU A 13 -11.25 -8.44 -2.31
N LYS A 14 -11.00 -7.63 -3.34
CA LYS A 14 -11.34 -7.98 -4.72
C LYS A 14 -10.39 -9.01 -5.34
N PHE A 15 -9.08 -8.86 -5.10
CA PHE A 15 -8.05 -9.60 -5.85
C PHE A 15 -7.30 -10.63 -5.00
N ASP A 16 -7.40 -10.56 -3.68
CA ASP A 16 -6.78 -11.48 -2.72
C ASP A 16 -7.74 -11.75 -1.54
N PRO A 17 -8.98 -12.21 -1.81
CA PRO A 17 -10.01 -12.40 -0.79
C PRO A 17 -9.56 -13.37 0.30
N ASP A 18 -8.83 -14.41 -0.10
CA ASP A 18 -8.29 -15.39 0.84
C ASP A 18 -7.01 -14.92 1.52
N GLY A 19 -6.37 -13.84 1.06
CA GLY A 19 -5.08 -13.38 1.58
C GLY A 19 -3.88 -14.21 1.12
N ALA A 20 -4.06 -15.14 0.18
CA ALA A 20 -3.02 -16.07 -0.25
C ALA A 20 -1.80 -15.36 -0.84
N TYR A 21 -2.03 -14.32 -1.66
CA TYR A 21 -0.94 -13.54 -2.24
C TYR A 21 -0.18 -12.78 -1.16
N ARG A 22 -0.89 -12.06 -0.28
CA ARG A 22 -0.24 -11.29 0.79
C ARG A 22 0.54 -12.19 1.75
N ARG A 23 -0.03 -13.32 2.19
CA ARG A 23 0.66 -14.27 3.08
C ARG A 23 1.88 -14.96 2.46
N ARG A 24 1.96 -15.01 1.13
CA ARG A 24 3.11 -15.56 0.41
C ARG A 24 4.32 -14.62 0.44
N TYR A 25 4.08 -13.31 0.42
CA TYR A 25 5.15 -12.31 0.27
C TYR A 25 5.38 -11.43 1.50
N VAL A 26 4.43 -11.37 2.43
CA VAL A 26 4.53 -10.61 3.68
C VAL A 26 4.59 -11.61 4.83
N ALA A 27 5.77 -11.72 5.45
CA ALA A 27 6.05 -12.73 6.46
C ALA A 27 5.14 -12.58 7.69
N GLU A 28 4.92 -11.35 8.11
CA GLU A 28 4.19 -10.95 9.30
C GLU A 28 2.68 -11.22 9.19
N LEU A 29 2.16 -11.49 7.98
CA LEU A 29 0.76 -11.83 7.75
C LEU A 29 0.51 -13.35 7.70
N ALA A 30 1.57 -14.16 7.72
CA ALA A 30 1.44 -15.61 7.68
C ALA A 30 0.93 -16.15 9.03
N PRO A 31 -0.05 -17.08 9.07
CA PRO A 31 -0.54 -17.70 10.30
C PRO A 31 0.45 -18.71 10.90
N GLY A 32 1.62 -18.90 10.28
CA GLY A 32 2.63 -19.89 10.64
C GLY A 32 3.98 -19.47 10.08
N PRO A 33 4.93 -20.40 9.91
CA PRO A 33 6.24 -20.08 9.35
C PRO A 33 6.14 -19.32 8.02
N PRO A 34 6.86 -18.20 7.84
CA PRO A 34 6.82 -17.42 6.62
C PRO A 34 7.15 -18.24 5.38
N HIS A 35 6.44 -17.97 4.29
CA HIS A 35 6.71 -18.59 2.99
C HIS A 35 8.13 -18.24 2.51
N ALA A 36 8.74 -19.13 1.71
CA ALA A 36 10.11 -18.96 1.23
C ALA A 36 10.34 -17.61 0.52
N ASP A 37 9.39 -17.17 -0.32
CA ASP A 37 9.44 -15.88 -1.01
C ASP A 37 9.49 -14.68 -0.05
N ALA A 38 8.72 -14.72 1.05
CA ALA A 38 8.79 -13.69 2.08
C ALA A 38 10.16 -13.70 2.77
N ARG A 39 10.69 -14.88 3.12
CA ARG A 39 12.03 -15.00 3.74
C ARG A 39 13.15 -14.51 2.83
N ALA A 40 13.05 -14.72 1.53
CA ALA A 40 14.05 -14.28 0.55
C ALA A 40 14.26 -12.75 0.59
N TYR A 41 13.21 -11.98 0.90
CA TYR A 41 13.35 -10.54 1.15
C TYR A 41 14.27 -10.26 2.34
N PHE A 42 14.05 -10.92 3.48
CA PHE A 42 14.86 -10.74 4.70
C PHE A 42 16.31 -11.23 4.53
N GLU A 43 16.54 -12.23 3.68
CA GLU A 43 17.89 -12.68 3.32
C GLU A 43 18.62 -11.68 2.41
N ALA A 44 17.88 -10.91 1.60
CA ALA A 44 18.44 -9.96 0.63
C ALA A 44 18.66 -8.55 1.18
N VAL A 45 17.91 -8.13 2.20
CA VAL A 45 18.02 -6.78 2.78
C VAL A 45 19.29 -6.61 3.63
N PRO A 46 19.82 -5.37 3.76
CA PRO A 46 20.98 -5.12 4.61
C PRO A 46 20.73 -5.49 6.07
N ARG A 47 21.62 -6.30 6.64
CA ARG A 47 21.50 -6.77 8.04
C ARG A 47 21.40 -5.65 9.07
N PHE A 48 22.02 -4.49 8.80
CA PHE A 48 22.02 -3.36 9.73
C PHE A 48 20.66 -2.65 9.83
N TRP A 49 19.67 -2.99 8.98
CA TRP A 49 18.30 -2.50 9.13
C TRP A 49 17.55 -3.18 10.27
N GLY A 50 18.05 -4.33 10.76
CA GLY A 50 17.45 -5.02 11.91
C GLY A 50 16.05 -5.54 11.64
N LEU A 51 15.73 -5.90 10.40
CA LEU A 51 14.42 -6.47 10.04
C LEU A 51 14.36 -7.96 10.43
N ASP A 52 13.20 -8.36 10.96
CA ASP A 52 12.95 -9.72 11.44
C ASP A 52 11.66 -10.27 10.80
N PRO A 53 11.70 -11.42 10.11
CA PRO A 53 10.50 -12.05 9.52
C PRO A 53 9.47 -12.52 10.55
N SER A 54 9.83 -12.59 11.84
CA SER A 54 8.92 -12.89 12.95
C SER A 54 8.30 -11.66 13.60
N GLY A 55 8.60 -10.46 13.08
CA GLY A 55 8.07 -9.21 13.57
C GLY A 55 6.55 -9.06 13.39
N THR A 56 5.98 -8.05 14.03
CA THR A 56 4.57 -7.68 13.86
C THR A 56 4.39 -6.77 12.65
N TYR A 57 3.32 -7.01 11.89
CA TYR A 57 2.95 -6.13 10.78
C TYR A 57 2.65 -4.72 11.31
N PRO A 58 3.24 -3.67 10.73
CA PRO A 58 3.12 -2.31 11.26
C PRO A 58 1.72 -1.74 11.07
N ASP A 59 1.37 -0.78 11.93
CA ASP A 59 0.16 0.02 11.75
C ASP A 59 0.23 0.85 10.45
N PRO A 60 -0.93 1.15 9.83
CA PRO A 60 -0.97 2.01 8.66
C PRO A 60 -0.34 3.38 8.91
N LEU A 61 0.59 3.79 8.03
CA LEU A 61 1.27 5.09 8.13
C LEU A 61 0.30 6.28 8.06
N VAL A 62 -0.79 6.15 7.30
CA VAL A 62 -1.80 7.19 7.09
C VAL A 62 -3.17 6.53 7.06
N ASP A 63 -4.14 7.15 7.73
CA ASP A 63 -5.55 6.75 7.60
C ASP A 63 -6.03 6.86 6.15
N LEU A 64 -6.76 5.85 5.67
CA LEU A 64 -7.19 5.77 4.26
C LEU A 64 -8.09 6.93 3.85
N LYS A 65 -8.97 7.39 4.74
CA LYS A 65 -9.90 8.49 4.45
C LYS A 65 -9.16 9.82 4.44
N ALA A 66 -8.28 10.05 5.41
CA ALA A 66 -7.44 11.24 5.51
C ALA A 66 -6.47 11.34 4.31
N GLY A 67 -5.78 10.26 3.98
CA GLY A 67 -4.86 10.19 2.84
C GLY A 67 -5.55 10.44 1.51
N ARG A 68 -6.74 9.86 1.31
CA ARG A 68 -7.57 10.14 0.12
C ARG A 68 -7.95 11.61 0.03
N ARG A 69 -8.39 12.23 1.14
CA ARG A 69 -8.74 13.65 1.17
C ARG A 69 -7.53 14.52 0.80
N ALA A 70 -6.39 14.29 1.44
CA ALA A 70 -5.16 15.03 1.18
C ALA A 70 -4.73 14.95 -0.30
N ALA A 71 -4.80 13.76 -0.91
CA ALA A 71 -4.47 13.56 -2.32
C ALA A 71 -5.40 14.33 -3.26
N LEU A 72 -6.72 14.31 -3.01
CA LEU A 72 -7.70 15.02 -3.83
C LEU A 72 -7.59 16.54 -3.68
N ASP A 73 -7.36 17.04 -2.47
CA ASP A 73 -7.21 18.47 -2.20
C ASP A 73 -5.94 19.01 -2.88
N ALA A 74 -4.82 18.26 -2.80
CA ALA A 74 -3.58 18.59 -3.50
C ALA A 74 -3.77 18.60 -5.03
N TYR A 75 -4.48 17.61 -5.57
CA TYR A 75 -4.78 17.56 -7.00
C TYR A 75 -5.69 18.73 -7.43
N GLY A 76 -6.72 19.06 -6.65
CA GLY A 76 -7.62 20.19 -6.90
C GLY A 76 -6.87 21.52 -6.96
N LYS A 77 -5.94 21.75 -6.02
CA LYS A 77 -5.05 22.92 -6.04
C LYS A 77 -4.14 22.94 -7.28
N HIS A 78 -3.56 21.81 -7.65
CA HIS A 78 -2.72 21.72 -8.85
C HIS A 78 -3.48 22.05 -10.14
N VAL A 79 -4.72 21.58 -10.27
CA VAL A 79 -5.57 21.86 -11.43
C VAL A 79 -5.99 23.34 -11.46
N ALA A 80 -6.33 23.93 -10.31
CA ALA A 80 -6.73 25.34 -10.21
C ALA A 80 -5.59 26.33 -10.58
N VAL A 81 -4.33 25.94 -10.42
CA VAL A 81 -3.16 26.78 -10.70
C VAL A 81 -2.73 26.75 -12.17
N ARG A 82 -3.24 25.82 -13.00
CA ARG A 82 -2.93 25.79 -14.45
C ARG A 82 -3.98 26.58 -15.25
N PRO A 83 -3.64 27.76 -15.83
CA PRO A 83 -4.54 28.40 -16.79
C PRO A 83 -4.50 27.59 -18.09
N GLY A 84 -5.58 26.86 -18.39
CA GLY A 84 -5.77 26.16 -19.68
C GLY A 84 -6.05 24.65 -19.64
N GLY A 85 -6.31 24.05 -18.48
CA GLY A 85 -6.65 22.62 -18.38
C GLY A 85 -8.12 22.32 -18.70
N ARG A 86 -8.40 21.82 -19.91
CA ARG A 86 -9.71 21.34 -20.42
C ARG A 86 -10.68 20.84 -19.34
N THR A 87 -11.78 21.57 -19.18
CA THR A 87 -13.06 21.09 -18.66
C THR A 87 -13.60 20.01 -19.60
N SER A 88 -13.75 18.77 -19.14
CA SER A 88 -14.56 17.77 -19.83
C SER A 88 -15.96 17.77 -19.22
N ALA A 89 -16.96 17.93 -20.09
CA ALA A 89 -18.38 17.73 -19.82
C ALA A 89 -18.71 16.30 -19.36
#